data_AF-A0A2A5C9B2-F1
#
_entry.id   AF-A0A2A5C9B2-F1
#
_cell.length_a   1.000
_cell.length_b   1.000
_cell.length_c   1.000
_cell.angle_alpha   90.00
_cell.angle_beta   90.00
_cell.angle_gamma   90.00
#
_symmetry.space_group_name_H-M   'P 1'
#
loop_
_entity.id
_entity.type
_entity.pdbx_description
1 polymer ?
#
loop_
_entity_poly.entity_id
_entity_poly.type
_entity_poly.pdbx_seq_one_letter_code
_entity_poly.pdbx_strand_id
1 'polypeptide(L)'
;MTRARKTLVNTADTPYYHCINKCVRRAFLCGNDELTGKNYDHRKQCLVDRFKLLSSIFMIDICAYAVMSNHYHLVLKIDDQGAKELSDGEVIERWTRIFNGPVLVPFIGRRFKSEVHRNLGSYSIAIVAH
;
A
#
# COMPACT_ATOMS: atom_id res chain seq x y z
N MET A 1 -20.83 -15.49 1.89
CA MET A 1 -19.56 -15.80 2.57
C MET A 1 -18.52 -14.74 2.25
N THR A 2 -17.77 -14.28 3.24
CA THR A 2 -16.63 -13.37 3.06
C THR A 2 -15.41 -14.17 2.58
N ARG A 3 -14.89 -13.86 1.38
CA ARG A 3 -13.62 -14.43 0.89
C ARG A 3 -12.44 -13.69 1.53
N ALA A 4 -11.37 -14.42 1.83
CA ALA A 4 -10.14 -13.80 2.31
C ALA A 4 -9.59 -12.87 1.23
N ARG A 5 -9.17 -11.64 1.61
CA ARG A 5 -8.72 -10.60 0.66
C ARG A 5 -7.57 -11.05 -0.24
N LYS A 6 -6.71 -11.96 0.24
CA LYS A 6 -5.64 -12.57 -0.57
C LYS A 6 -6.14 -13.34 -1.80
N THR A 7 -7.39 -13.79 -1.77
CA THR A 7 -8.02 -14.53 -2.88
C THR A 7 -8.70 -13.62 -3.89
N LEU A 8 -8.61 -12.29 -3.71
CA LEU A 8 -9.16 -11.27 -4.60
C LEU A 8 -8.12 -10.73 -5.60
N VAL A 9 -6.84 -11.05 -5.39
CA VAL A 9 -5.74 -10.61 -6.25
C VAL A 9 -5.19 -11.83 -6.98
N ASN A 10 -5.22 -11.78 -8.31
CA ASN A 10 -4.59 -12.76 -9.19
C ASN A 10 -3.85 -12.03 -10.31
N THR A 11 -2.52 -11.93 -10.19
CA THR A 11 -1.67 -11.26 -11.18
C THR A 11 -1.62 -11.99 -12.52
N ALA A 12 -1.99 -13.28 -12.57
CA ALA A 12 -2.08 -14.03 -13.81
C ALA A 12 -3.29 -13.60 -14.67
N ASP A 13 -4.38 -13.17 -14.05
CA ASP A 13 -5.58 -12.71 -14.77
C ASP A 13 -5.45 -11.23 -15.15
N THR A 14 -4.99 -10.40 -14.21
CA THR A 14 -4.74 -8.98 -14.46
C THR A 14 -3.72 -8.42 -13.46
N PRO A 15 -2.76 -7.61 -13.91
CA PRO A 15 -1.89 -6.85 -13.02
C PRO A 15 -2.57 -5.58 -12.50
N TYR A 16 -3.73 -5.17 -13.06
CA TYR A 16 -4.40 -3.92 -12.76
C TYR A 16 -5.50 -4.07 -11.70
N TYR A 17 -5.51 -3.17 -10.71
CA TYR A 17 -6.47 -3.17 -9.61
C TYR A 17 -6.99 -1.78 -9.31
N HIS A 18 -8.30 -1.69 -9.05
CA HIS A 18 -8.95 -0.47 -8.57
C HIS A 18 -9.22 -0.57 -7.08
N CYS A 19 -8.44 0.16 -6.29
CA CYS A 19 -8.58 0.26 -4.85
C CYS A 19 -9.41 1.49 -4.47
N ILE A 20 -10.32 1.30 -3.52
CA ILE A 20 -11.19 2.37 -3.02
C ILE A 20 -11.19 2.32 -1.50
N ASN A 21 -10.92 3.45 -0.86
CA ASN A 21 -11.07 3.59 0.58
C ASN A 21 -12.02 4.74 0.87
N LYS A 22 -13.03 4.47 1.69
CA LYS A 22 -14.05 5.45 2.08
C LYS A 22 -14.03 5.63 3.58
N CYS A 23 -14.03 6.89 4.03
CA CYS A 23 -14.32 7.20 5.41
C CYS A 23 -15.82 7.08 5.67
N VAL A 24 -16.17 6.51 6.82
CA VAL A 24 -17.55 6.32 7.28
C VAL A 24 -17.86 7.24 8.47
N ARG A 25 -19.13 7.35 8.85
CA ARG A 25 -19.59 8.09 10.04
C ARG A 25 -19.21 9.58 10.06
N ARG A 26 -19.33 10.26 8.92
CA ARG A 26 -18.99 11.70 8.76
C ARG A 26 -17.53 12.04 9.09
N ALA A 27 -16.65 11.04 9.18
CA ALA A 27 -15.22 11.31 9.16
C ALA A 27 -14.87 11.76 7.72
N PHE A 28 -14.40 12.99 7.57
CA PHE A 28 -13.89 13.49 6.30
C PHE A 28 -12.36 13.29 6.27
N LEU A 29 -11.85 12.75 5.17
CA LEU A 29 -10.43 12.70 4.87
C LEU A 29 -9.90 14.14 4.64
N CYS A 30 -10.65 14.91 3.85
CA CYS A 30 -10.34 16.25 3.36
C CYS A 30 -11.65 17.05 3.18
N GLY A 31 -11.59 18.31 2.76
CA GLY A 31 -12.76 19.14 2.47
C GLY A 31 -13.15 20.09 3.61
N ASN A 32 -14.27 20.77 3.42
CA ASN A 32 -14.80 21.73 4.39
C ASN A 32 -15.60 21.01 5.47
N ASP A 33 -15.29 21.31 6.73
CA ASP A 33 -16.13 20.96 7.86
C ASP A 33 -17.18 22.07 8.07
N GLU A 34 -18.45 21.77 7.80
CA GLU A 34 -19.55 22.73 7.92
C GLU A 34 -19.81 23.19 9.35
N LEU A 35 -19.46 22.39 10.37
CA LEU A 35 -19.66 22.74 11.78
C LEU A 35 -18.62 23.75 12.27
N THR A 36 -17.38 23.61 11.81
CA THR A 36 -16.26 24.46 12.26
C THR A 36 -15.85 25.51 11.22
N GLY A 37 -16.35 25.42 9.99
CA GLY A 37 -15.96 26.24 8.85
C GLY A 37 -14.55 25.95 8.31
N LYS A 38 -13.83 24.96 8.85
CA LYS A 38 -12.42 24.72 8.52
C LYS A 38 -12.25 23.84 7.29
N ASN A 39 -11.35 24.24 6.39
CA ASN A 39 -10.97 23.47 5.21
C ASN A 39 -9.75 22.57 5.50
N TYR A 40 -9.86 21.28 5.16
CA TYR A 40 -8.82 20.27 5.34
C TYR A 40 -8.22 19.74 4.01
N ASP A 41 -8.42 20.41 2.88
CA ASP A 41 -7.91 19.97 1.58
C ASP A 41 -6.38 19.98 1.47
N HIS A 42 -5.68 20.70 2.34
CA HIS A 42 -4.22 20.59 2.46
C HIS A 42 -3.75 19.15 2.70
N ARG A 43 -4.60 18.29 3.29
CA ARG A 43 -4.30 16.87 3.51
C ARG A 43 -4.28 16.04 2.22
N LYS A 44 -4.91 16.51 1.13
CA LYS A 44 -4.92 15.81 -0.17
C LYS A 44 -3.49 15.61 -0.66
N GLN A 45 -2.64 16.62 -0.53
CA GLN A 45 -1.25 16.53 -0.97
C GLN A 45 -0.49 15.49 -0.15
N CYS A 46 -0.64 15.49 1.18
CA CYS A 46 -0.02 14.47 2.04
C CYS A 46 -0.45 13.04 1.65
N LEU A 47 -1.70 12.85 1.22
CA LEU A 47 -2.20 11.55 0.75
C LEU A 47 -1.56 11.15 -0.58
N VAL A 48 -1.45 12.08 -1.53
CA VAL A 48 -0.79 11.85 -2.82
C VAL A 48 0.70 11.52 -2.64
N ASP A 49 1.38 12.24 -1.75
CA ASP A 49 2.79 11.98 -1.42
C ASP A 49 2.95 10.59 -0.77
N ARG A 50 1.99 10.20 0.07
CA ARG A 50 1.95 8.85 0.64
C ARG A 50 1.74 7.77 -0.42
N PHE A 51 0.89 8.00 -1.43
CA PHE A 51 0.73 7.06 -2.54
C PHE A 51 2.05 6.87 -3.30
N LYS A 52 2.73 7.97 -3.65
CA LYS A 52 4.03 7.93 -4.35
C LYS A 52 5.10 7.17 -3.54
N LEU A 53 5.18 7.44 -2.23
CA LEU A 53 6.09 6.71 -1.34
C LEU A 53 5.79 5.21 -1.33
N LEU A 54 4.53 4.82 -1.17
CA LEU A 54 4.12 3.41 -1.17
C LEU A 54 4.44 2.74 -2.52
N SER A 55 4.19 3.43 -3.62
CA SER A 55 4.51 2.95 -4.98
C SER A 55 6.00 2.61 -5.12
N SER A 56 6.88 3.50 -4.65
CA SER A 56 8.34 3.27 -4.68
C SER A 56 8.83 2.09 -3.84
N ILE A 57 8.04 1.64 -2.86
CA ILE A 57 8.45 0.61 -1.90
C ILE A 57 7.92 -0.76 -2.30
N PHE A 58 6.73 -0.82 -2.88
CA PHE A 58 5.98 -2.05 -3.00
C PHE A 58 5.86 -2.63 -4.42
N MET A 59 6.69 -2.19 -5.37
CA MET A 59 6.63 -2.67 -6.75
C MET A 59 5.22 -2.56 -7.35
N ILE A 60 4.62 -1.39 -7.16
CA ILE A 60 3.34 -1.04 -7.75
C ILE A 60 3.46 0.30 -8.47
N ASP A 61 2.89 0.38 -9.66
CA ASP A 61 2.71 1.62 -10.39
C ASP A 61 1.34 2.22 -10.10
N ILE A 62 1.27 3.55 -10.00
CA ILE A 62 0.01 4.27 -9.91
C ILE A 62 -0.38 4.72 -11.32
N CYS A 63 -1.38 4.08 -11.90
CA CYS A 63 -1.89 4.43 -13.23
C CYS A 63 -2.80 5.65 -13.19
N ALA A 64 -3.64 5.75 -12.14
CA ALA A 64 -4.53 6.88 -11.93
C ALA A 64 -4.93 6.98 -10.46
N TYR A 65 -5.30 8.18 -10.00
CA TYR A 65 -5.88 8.38 -8.68
C TYR A 65 -6.89 9.54 -8.69
N ALA A 66 -7.85 9.50 -7.76
CA ALA A 66 -8.76 10.60 -7.49
C ALA A 66 -8.98 10.72 -5.98
N VAL A 67 -8.77 11.91 -5.42
CA VAL A 67 -8.93 12.18 -3.98
C VAL A 67 -10.11 13.11 -3.77
N MET A 68 -11.14 12.59 -3.12
CA MET A 68 -12.35 13.32 -2.73
C MET A 68 -12.34 13.59 -1.23
N SER A 69 -13.31 14.36 -0.72
CA SER A 69 -13.39 14.74 0.70
C SER A 69 -13.60 13.56 1.64
N ASN A 70 -14.33 12.54 1.22
CA ASN A 70 -14.72 11.39 2.04
C ASN A 70 -14.18 10.04 1.54
N HIS A 71 -13.51 10.01 0.40
CA HIS A 71 -12.92 8.80 -0.15
C HIS A 71 -11.85 9.09 -1.20
N TYR A 72 -11.07 8.07 -1.54
CA TYR A 72 -10.20 8.11 -2.70
C TYR A 72 -10.33 6.85 -3.54
N HIS A 73 -9.98 7.01 -4.81
CA HIS A 73 -9.85 5.94 -5.81
C HIS A 73 -8.40 5.87 -6.25
N LEU A 74 -7.87 4.67 -6.37
CA LEU A 74 -6.49 4.42 -6.79
C LEU A 74 -6.47 3.26 -7.77
N VAL A 75 -5.99 3.51 -8.99
CA VAL A 75 -5.77 2.49 -10.01
C VAL A 75 -4.29 2.13 -10.00
N LEU A 76 -4.01 0.88 -9.65
CA LEU A 76 -2.68 0.34 -9.47
C LEU A 76 -2.38 -0.69 -10.55
N LYS A 77 -1.10 -0.84 -10.87
CA LYS A 77 -0.57 -1.98 -11.63
C LYS A 77 0.54 -2.63 -10.81
N ILE A 78 0.47 -3.93 -10.61
CA ILE A 78 1.51 -4.69 -9.92
C ILE A 78 2.67 -4.95 -10.89
N ASP A 79 3.89 -4.60 -10.49
CA ASP A 79 5.12 -4.93 -11.23
C ASP A 79 5.67 -6.27 -10.73
N ASP A 80 5.07 -7.35 -11.24
CA ASP A 80 5.43 -8.72 -10.89
C ASP A 80 6.85 -9.10 -11.36
N GLN A 81 7.32 -8.50 -12.46
CA GLN A 81 8.65 -8.77 -12.98
C GLN A 81 9.72 -8.12 -12.09
N GLY A 82 9.58 -6.81 -11.82
CA GLY A 82 10.50 -6.13 -10.94
C GLY A 82 10.48 -6.69 -9.52
N ALA A 83 9.33 -7.16 -9.02
CA ALA A 83 9.25 -7.82 -7.72
C ALA A 83 10.05 -9.12 -7.64
N LYS A 84 10.09 -9.93 -8.70
CA LYS A 84 10.87 -11.19 -8.75
C LYS A 84 12.38 -10.97 -8.82
N GLU A 85 12.80 -9.82 -9.33
CA GLU A 85 14.21 -9.46 -9.46
C GLU A 85 14.82 -8.94 -8.15
N LEU A 86 13.99 -8.63 -7.14
CA LEU A 86 14.48 -8.14 -5.85
C LEU A 86 15.20 -9.22 -5.06
N SER A 87 16.36 -8.84 -4.53
CA SER A 87 17.03 -9.62 -3.50
C SER A 87 16.32 -9.46 -2.14
N ASP A 88 16.48 -10.46 -1.27
CA ASP A 88 15.97 -10.41 0.11
C ASP A 88 16.44 -9.15 0.86
N GLY A 89 17.66 -8.68 0.58
CA GLY A 89 18.22 -7.46 1.17
C GLY A 89 17.45 -6.21 0.75
N GLU A 90 17.14 -6.07 -0.54
CA GLU A 90 16.37 -4.94 -1.07
C GLU A 90 14.92 -4.96 -0.57
N VAL A 91 14.32 -6.16 -0.42
CA VAL A 91 12.99 -6.30 0.16
C VAL A 91 12.97 -5.76 1.60
N ILE A 92 13.96 -6.13 2.42
CA ILE A 92 14.08 -5.65 3.80
C ILE A 92 14.32 -4.13 3.83
N GLU A 93 15.23 -3.63 3.00
CA GLU A 93 15.54 -2.20 2.94
C GLU A 93 14.29 -1.38 2.59
N ARG A 94 13.53 -1.80 1.58
CA ARG A 94 12.30 -1.10 1.18
C ARG A 94 11.24 -1.16 2.26
N TRP A 95 11.04 -2.33 2.89
CA TRP A 95 10.02 -2.50 3.92
C TRP A 95 10.30 -1.64 5.17
N THR A 96 11.56 -1.53 5.56
CA THR A 96 11.99 -0.73 6.73
C THR A 96 11.86 0.78 6.55
N ARG A 97 11.64 1.28 5.33
CA ARG A 97 11.36 2.71 5.07
C ARG A 97 10.00 3.19 5.57
N ILE A 98 9.02 2.29 5.69
CA ILE A 98 7.66 2.63 6.16
C ILE A 98 7.36 2.03 7.52
N PHE A 99 7.92 0.87 7.83
CA PHE A 99 7.69 0.22 9.10
C PHE A 99 8.96 0.30 9.93
N ASN A 100 8.86 0.97 11.08
CA ASN A 100 9.83 0.79 12.14
C ASN A 100 9.71 -0.67 12.57
N GLY A 101 10.59 -1.52 12.06
CA GLY A 101 10.63 -2.91 12.49
C GLY A 101 10.79 -3.01 14.01
N PRO A 102 10.40 -4.14 14.64
CA PRO A 102 10.76 -4.36 16.04
C PRO A 102 12.27 -4.15 16.21
N VAL A 103 12.69 -3.66 17.38
CA VAL A 103 14.07 -3.20 17.73
C VAL A 103 15.19 -4.20 17.35
N LEU A 104 14.85 -5.46 17.03
CA LEU A 104 15.75 -6.50 16.52
C LEU A 104 16.08 -6.46 15.02
N VAL A 105 15.43 -5.66 14.17
CA VAL A 105 15.73 -5.65 12.72
C VAL A 105 17.19 -5.33 12.36
N PRO A 106 17.96 -4.52 13.13
CA PRO A 106 19.41 -4.38 12.88
C PRO A 106 20.22 -5.67 13.15
N PHE A 107 19.67 -6.64 13.88
CA PHE A 107 20.36 -7.89 14.27
C PHE A 107 19.91 -9.12 13.44
N ILE A 108 18.70 -9.10 12.87
CA ILE A 108 18.14 -10.26 12.13
C ILE A 108 18.56 -10.29 10.64
N GLY A 109 19.47 -9.41 10.20
CA GLY A 109 20.10 -9.52 8.88
C GLY A 109 20.85 -10.85 8.64
N ARG A 110 21.07 -11.67 9.68
CA ARG A 110 21.73 -12.98 9.59
C ARG A 110 20.81 -14.21 9.78
N ARG A 111 19.52 -14.06 10.14
CA ARG A 111 18.69 -15.22 10.55
C ARG A 111 17.32 -15.36 9.88
N PHE A 112 16.93 -14.46 8.97
CA PHE A 112 15.72 -14.62 8.14
C PHE A 112 15.90 -15.56 6.92
N LYS A 113 16.85 -16.51 6.99
CA LYS A 113 17.20 -17.40 5.86
C LYS A 113 16.22 -18.55 5.58
N SER A 114 15.12 -18.71 6.31
CA SER A 114 14.28 -19.92 6.16
C SER A 114 12.76 -19.73 6.11
N GLU A 115 12.23 -18.50 6.20
CA GLU A 115 10.77 -18.32 6.33
C GLU A 115 10.14 -17.36 5.32
N VAL A 116 10.95 -16.61 4.56
CA VAL A 116 10.47 -15.73 3.48
C VAL A 116 10.13 -16.52 2.21
N HIS A 117 10.63 -17.76 2.06
CA HIS A 117 10.46 -18.58 0.86
C HIS A 117 9.05 -19.17 0.66
N ARG A 118 8.08 -18.89 1.55
CA ARG A 118 6.71 -19.43 1.45
C ARG A 118 5.61 -18.41 1.18
N ASN A 119 5.93 -17.11 1.09
CA ASN A 119 4.91 -16.07 1.00
C ASN A 119 5.26 -14.87 0.08
N LEU A 120 6.20 -15.02 -0.86
CA LEU A 120 6.54 -13.94 -1.80
C LEU A 120 5.35 -13.48 -2.66
N GLY A 121 4.39 -14.38 -2.96
CA GLY A 121 3.12 -14.00 -3.61
C GLY A 121 2.15 -13.19 -2.74
N SER A 122 2.41 -13.06 -1.43
CA SER A 122 1.51 -12.39 -0.47
C SER A 122 1.92 -10.94 -0.15
N TYR A 123 3.14 -10.51 -0.51
CA TYR A 123 3.64 -9.18 -0.12
C TYR A 123 3.24 -8.06 -1.08
N SER A 124 3.09 -8.33 -2.39
CA SER A 124 2.41 -7.41 -3.32
C SER A 124 0.91 -7.24 -2.99
N ILE A 125 0.33 -8.20 -2.25
CA ILE A 125 -1.09 -8.22 -1.88
C ILE A 125 -1.37 -7.44 -0.58
N ALA A 126 -0.37 -7.22 0.28
CA ALA A 126 -0.56 -6.56 1.57
C ALA A 126 -1.01 -5.09 1.45
N ILE A 127 -0.76 -4.43 0.30
CA ILE A 127 -1.17 -3.02 0.07
C ILE A 127 -2.62 -2.89 -0.42
N VAL A 128 -3.19 -3.95 -0.99
CA VAL A 128 -4.58 -3.95 -1.46
C VAL A 128 -5.54 -4.37 -0.33
N ALA A 129 -5.01 -4.86 0.80
CA ALA A 129 -5.78 -5.63 1.78
C ALA A 129 -5.92 -5.00 3.19
N HIS A 130 -5.61 -3.71 3.38
CA HIS A 130 -6.00 -2.98 4.60
C HIS A 130 -7.10 -1.96 4.33
#